data_AF-A0A1Z4NLR8-F1
#
_entry.id   AF-A0A1Z4NLR8-F1
#
_cell.length_a   1.000
_cell.length_b   1.000
_cell.length_c   1.000
_cell.angle_alpha   90.00
_cell.angle_beta   90.00
_cell.angle_gamma   90.00
#
_symmetry.space_group_name_H-M   'P 1'
#
loop_
_entity.id
_entity.type
_entity.pdbx_description
1 polymer ?
#
loop_
_entity_poly.entity_id
_entity_poly.type
_entity_poly.pdbx_seq_one_letter_code
_entity_poly.pdbx_strand_id
1 'polypeptide(L)'
;MYMQIEELKQIAPSATTMRDFAESLKKEEPTIILRDYNEPTSPPYLQSGVEIFDFDKNPAPVGEMKSAYGTRPNVAGVNVVNAVKTALGTGGYCLHISDSSYTGYTIWELYEFMRNFDNTNLRVWIPEVFDCDDFSEVLQGNVSGFFPGIAFGTIWYGSKEPPYWGHSVNIFYSYTDNKVYLVEPQSDVFYSFNQKEWEAWMVVI
;
A
#
# COMPACT_ATOMS: atom_id res chain seq x y z
N MET A 1 3.59 -23.53 8.96
CA MET A 1 4.70 -24.49 9.12
C MET A 1 5.70 -23.83 10.05
N TYR A 2 5.78 -24.25 11.31
CA TYR A 2 6.70 -23.67 12.27
C TYR A 2 8.06 -24.34 12.10
N MET A 3 9.11 -23.57 11.83
CA MET A 3 10.47 -24.05 11.94
C MET A 3 10.76 -24.25 13.43
N GLN A 4 11.24 -25.43 13.82
CA GLN A 4 11.59 -25.64 15.22
C GLN A 4 12.86 -24.85 15.55
N ILE A 5 12.97 -24.32 16.77
CA ILE A 5 14.17 -23.59 17.24
C ILE A 5 15.45 -24.43 17.01
N GLU A 6 15.30 -25.76 17.05
CA GLU A 6 16.38 -26.71 16.86
C GLU A 6 16.83 -26.82 15.39
N GLU A 7 15.95 -26.56 14.42
CA GLU A 7 16.29 -26.45 13.01
C GLU A 7 16.97 -25.10 12.72
N LEU A 8 16.50 -24.01 13.34
CA LEU A 8 17.14 -22.69 13.25
C LEU A 8 18.58 -22.75 13.76
N LYS A 9 18.82 -23.42 14.89
CA LYS A 9 20.18 -23.61 15.45
C LYS A 9 21.11 -24.44 14.56
N GLN A 10 20.58 -25.29 13.67
CA GLN A 10 21.41 -26.02 12.71
C GLN A 10 21.84 -25.13 11.53
N ILE A 11 20.96 -24.23 11.10
CA ILE A 11 21.17 -23.37 9.92
C ILE A 11 21.94 -22.11 10.29
N ALA A 12 21.59 -21.49 11.41
CA ALA A 12 22.16 -20.25 11.94
C ALA A 12 22.44 -20.38 13.45
N PRO A 13 23.45 -21.16 13.87
CA PRO A 13 23.72 -21.49 15.27
C PRO A 13 23.99 -20.27 16.17
N SER A 14 24.40 -19.14 15.59
CA SER A 14 24.63 -17.88 16.30
C SER A 14 23.45 -16.92 16.28
N ALA A 15 22.37 -17.23 15.56
CA ALA A 15 21.24 -16.33 15.45
C ALA A 15 20.39 -16.35 16.73
N THR A 16 20.22 -15.18 17.33
CA THR A 16 19.38 -14.96 18.52
C THR A 16 18.19 -14.04 18.23
N THR A 17 18.24 -13.33 17.11
CA THR A 17 17.19 -12.43 16.61
C THR A 17 16.88 -12.71 15.14
N MET A 18 15.74 -12.19 14.64
CA MET A 18 15.41 -12.24 13.20
C MET A 18 16.44 -11.49 12.33
N ARG A 19 17.10 -10.46 12.89
CA ARG A 19 18.17 -9.74 12.20
C ARG A 19 19.40 -10.61 12.01
N ASP A 20 19.83 -11.30 13.07
CA ASP A 20 20.98 -12.21 12.99
C ASP A 20 20.73 -13.31 11.97
N PHE A 21 19.50 -13.82 11.91
CA PHE A 21 19.09 -14.81 10.92
C PHE A 21 19.16 -14.24 9.50
N ALA A 22 18.58 -13.06 9.25
CA ALA A 22 18.62 -12.38 7.96
C ALA A 22 20.05 -12.14 7.46
N GLU A 23 20.95 -11.73 8.35
CA GLU A 23 22.37 -11.51 8.04
C GLU A 23 23.15 -12.81 7.78
N SER A 24 22.66 -13.94 8.27
CA SER A 24 23.28 -15.26 8.05
C SER A 24 22.98 -15.87 6.68
N LEU A 25 22.00 -15.33 5.95
CA LEU A 25 21.57 -15.87 4.66
C LEU A 25 22.63 -15.66 3.57
N LYS A 26 22.75 -16.66 2.71
CA LYS A 26 23.63 -16.64 1.54
C LYS A 26 23.02 -15.78 0.44
N LYS A 27 23.87 -15.40 -0.52
CA LYS A 27 23.47 -14.55 -1.65
C LYS A 27 22.40 -15.18 -2.54
N GLU A 28 22.39 -16.51 -2.63
CA GLU A 28 21.40 -17.27 -3.41
C GLU A 28 20.05 -17.41 -2.68
N GLU A 29 19.99 -17.02 -1.41
CA GLU A 29 18.77 -17.05 -0.59
C GLU A 29 18.02 -15.71 -0.70
N PRO A 30 16.72 -15.67 -0.35
CA PRO A 30 15.93 -14.45 -0.39
C PRO A 30 16.55 -13.34 0.48
N THR A 31 16.59 -12.12 -0.05
CA THR A 31 16.92 -10.95 0.77
C THR A 31 15.80 -10.73 1.79
N ILE A 32 16.14 -10.79 3.08
CA ILE A 32 15.21 -10.42 4.16
C ILE A 32 15.47 -8.97 4.55
N ILE A 33 14.43 -8.13 4.45
CA ILE A 33 14.46 -6.75 4.94
C ILE A 33 13.47 -6.66 6.11
N LEU A 34 13.98 -6.71 7.34
CA LEU A 34 13.16 -6.55 8.53
C LEU A 34 13.01 -5.05 8.85
N ARG A 35 11.78 -4.56 8.82
CA ARG A 35 11.42 -3.17 9.15
C ARG A 35 10.63 -3.12 10.44
N ASP A 36 11.29 -3.53 11.51
CA ASP A 36 10.79 -3.48 12.88
C ASP A 36 10.80 -2.04 13.40
N TYR A 37 9.88 -1.23 12.88
CA TYR A 37 9.63 0.12 13.31
C TYR A 37 8.31 0.16 14.06
N ASN A 38 8.24 0.99 15.11
CA ASN A 38 6.97 1.28 15.73
C ASN A 38 6.04 1.93 14.71
N GLU A 39 4.77 1.54 14.71
CA GLU A 39 3.75 2.29 14.00
C GLU A 39 3.64 3.73 14.56
N PRO A 40 3.28 4.70 13.71
CA PRO A 40 3.10 6.07 14.15
C PRO A 40 1.92 6.16 15.15
N THR A 41 2.11 6.89 16.25
CA THR A 41 1.07 7.06 17.28
C THR A 41 -0.16 7.85 16.81
N SER A 42 -0.03 8.59 15.72
CA SER A 42 -1.14 9.23 15.01
C SER A 42 -1.08 8.86 13.53
N PRO A 43 -2.21 8.60 12.87
CA PRO A 43 -2.23 8.25 11.47
C PRO A 43 -1.46 9.28 10.59
N PRO A 44 -0.54 8.86 9.71
CA PRO A 44 0.29 9.77 8.93
C PRO A 44 -0.51 10.78 8.11
N TYR A 45 -1.70 10.40 7.62
CA TYR A 45 -2.54 11.30 6.83
C TYR A 45 -3.05 12.53 7.58
N LEU A 46 -2.96 12.55 8.93
CA LEU A 46 -3.30 13.71 9.75
C LEU A 46 -2.13 14.69 9.93
N GLN A 47 -0.94 14.36 9.45
CA GLN A 47 0.22 15.25 9.54
C GLN A 47 0.03 16.52 8.70
N SER A 48 0.59 17.62 9.18
CA SER A 48 0.53 18.91 8.47
C SER A 48 1.15 18.82 7.07
N GLY A 49 0.48 19.40 6.08
CA GLY A 49 0.95 19.40 4.70
C GLY A 49 0.56 18.16 3.89
N VAL A 50 -0.11 17.18 4.48
CA VAL A 50 -0.73 16.09 3.74
C VAL A 50 -2.03 16.58 3.10
N GLU A 51 -2.18 16.35 1.80
CA GLU A 51 -3.39 16.67 1.06
C GLU A 51 -4.35 15.47 1.12
N ILE A 52 -5.51 15.67 1.76
CA ILE A 52 -6.60 14.68 1.80
C ILE A 52 -7.57 14.99 0.65
N PHE A 53 -7.96 13.96 -0.10
CA PHE A 53 -9.00 14.09 -1.12
C PHE A 53 -10.37 14.17 -0.47
N ASP A 54 -11.03 15.31 -0.63
CA ASP A 54 -12.34 15.59 -0.04
C ASP A 54 -13.45 15.27 -1.06
N PHE A 55 -14.13 14.14 -0.87
CA PHE A 55 -15.20 13.68 -1.77
C PHE A 55 -16.45 14.57 -1.73
N ASP A 56 -16.71 15.27 -0.63
CA ASP A 56 -17.85 16.20 -0.53
C ASP A 56 -17.61 17.48 -1.34
N LYS A 57 -16.35 17.93 -1.40
CA LYS A 57 -15.96 19.12 -2.18
C LYS A 57 -15.73 18.86 -3.66
N ASN A 58 -15.52 17.60 -4.06
CA ASN A 58 -15.14 17.25 -5.43
C ASN A 58 -16.13 16.29 -6.10
N PRO A 59 -17.44 16.49 -6.07
CA PRO A 59 -18.42 15.45 -6.41
C PRO A 59 -18.14 14.69 -7.72
N ALA A 60 -18.45 13.39 -7.72
CA ALA A 60 -18.29 12.51 -8.88
C ALA A 60 -18.81 13.16 -10.18
N PRO A 61 -17.98 13.23 -11.23
CA PRO A 61 -18.42 13.67 -12.54
C PRO A 61 -19.65 12.90 -13.04
N VAL A 62 -20.58 13.63 -13.67
CA VAL A 62 -21.85 13.06 -14.13
C VAL A 62 -21.59 11.93 -15.13
N GLY A 63 -22.03 10.71 -14.77
CA GLY A 63 -21.96 9.53 -15.65
C GLY A 63 -20.74 8.65 -15.43
N GLU A 64 -19.80 9.04 -14.58
CA GLU A 64 -18.58 8.26 -14.29
C GLU A 64 -18.88 6.86 -13.75
N MET A 65 -19.85 6.76 -12.84
CA MET A 65 -20.27 5.49 -12.22
C MET A 65 -21.23 4.65 -13.05
N LYS A 66 -21.58 5.07 -14.29
CA LYS A 66 -22.54 4.33 -15.15
C LYS A 66 -21.87 3.28 -16.04
N SER A 67 -20.55 3.27 -16.10
CA SER A 67 -19.77 2.33 -16.91
C SER A 67 -19.64 1.00 -16.18
N ALA A 68 -20.52 0.05 -16.47
CA ALA A 68 -20.40 -1.31 -15.96
C ALA A 68 -19.06 -1.95 -16.42
N TYR A 69 -18.63 -2.98 -15.69
CA TYR A 69 -17.35 -3.71 -15.74
C TYR A 69 -16.71 -4.10 -17.09
N GLY A 70 -17.33 -3.81 -18.23
CA GLY A 70 -16.83 -4.13 -19.57
C GLY A 70 -16.48 -2.94 -20.47
N THR A 71 -16.68 -1.68 -20.04
CA THR A 71 -16.43 -0.48 -20.89
C THR A 71 -15.26 0.38 -20.40
N ARG A 72 -14.50 -0.08 -19.42
CA ARG A 72 -13.39 0.70 -18.84
C ARG A 72 -12.18 0.70 -19.79
N PRO A 73 -11.45 1.83 -19.87
CA PRO A 73 -10.26 1.91 -20.71
C PRO A 73 -9.16 0.98 -20.19
N ASN A 74 -8.36 0.43 -21.09
CA ASN A 74 -7.11 -0.23 -20.71
C ASN A 74 -6.00 0.82 -20.56
N VAL A 75 -5.39 0.88 -19.39
CA VAL A 75 -4.30 1.80 -19.04
C VAL A 75 -2.98 1.05 -19.15
N ALA A 76 -2.03 1.58 -19.91
CA ALA A 76 -0.70 0.99 -19.98
C ALA A 76 0.02 1.08 -18.63
N GLY A 77 0.69 0.00 -18.19
CA GLY A 77 1.40 -0.04 -16.91
C GLY A 77 2.47 1.05 -16.76
N VAL A 78 3.02 1.54 -17.88
CA VAL A 78 3.95 2.69 -17.87
C VAL A 78 3.30 3.97 -17.31
N ASN A 79 1.99 4.17 -17.50
CA ASN A 79 1.27 5.31 -16.93
C ASN A 79 1.19 5.19 -15.41
N VAL A 80 0.91 3.97 -14.91
CA VAL A 80 0.89 3.66 -13.48
C VAL A 80 2.29 3.89 -12.87
N VAL A 81 3.34 3.33 -13.49
CA VAL A 81 4.73 3.53 -13.05
C VAL A 81 5.12 5.01 -13.01
N ASN A 82 4.73 5.79 -14.02
CA ASN A 82 5.01 7.22 -14.05
C ASN A 82 4.27 7.98 -12.95
N ALA A 83 3.00 7.65 -12.70
CA ALA A 83 2.21 8.24 -11.63
C ALA A 83 2.81 7.92 -10.24
N VAL A 84 3.25 6.68 -10.02
CA VAL A 84 3.96 6.28 -8.79
C VAL A 84 5.25 7.09 -8.62
N LYS A 85 6.07 7.22 -9.67
CA LYS A 85 7.29 8.04 -9.63
C LYS A 85 7.03 9.52 -9.35
N THR A 86 5.96 10.07 -9.92
CA THR A 86 5.55 11.44 -9.66
C THR A 86 5.15 11.63 -8.19
N ALA A 87 4.43 10.66 -7.61
CA ALA A 87 3.93 10.77 -6.25
C ALA A 87 4.96 10.44 -5.16
N LEU A 88 5.83 9.46 -5.38
CA LEU A 88 6.76 8.95 -4.36
C LEU A 88 8.20 9.47 -4.53
N GLY A 89 8.51 10.04 -5.69
CA GLY A 89 9.87 10.38 -6.10
C GLY A 89 10.46 9.36 -7.07
N THR A 90 11.63 9.69 -7.63
CA THR A 90 12.23 8.97 -8.77
C THR A 90 12.94 7.65 -8.39
N GLY A 91 13.15 7.37 -7.10
CA GLY A 91 13.81 6.15 -6.64
C GLY A 91 13.92 6.05 -5.12
N GLY A 92 14.73 5.11 -4.64
CA GLY A 92 14.90 4.81 -3.20
C GLY A 92 13.99 3.71 -2.65
N TYR A 93 13.09 3.18 -3.48
CA TYR A 93 12.16 2.10 -3.14
C TYR A 93 12.18 0.99 -4.20
N CYS A 94 11.68 -0.18 -3.81
CA CYS A 94 11.42 -1.30 -4.72
C CYS A 94 9.99 -1.18 -5.28
N LEU A 95 9.85 -1.11 -6.61
CA LEU A 95 8.56 -1.11 -7.28
C LEU A 95 8.35 -2.43 -8.02
N HIS A 96 7.32 -3.17 -7.64
CA HIS A 96 6.88 -4.40 -8.29
C HIS A 96 5.53 -4.14 -8.96
N ILE A 97 5.47 -4.43 -10.27
CA ILE A 97 4.27 -4.27 -11.11
C ILE A 97 3.91 -5.67 -11.62
N SER A 98 2.70 -6.14 -11.35
CA SER A 98 2.23 -7.46 -11.76
C SER A 98 1.91 -7.56 -13.25
N ASP A 99 1.40 -6.48 -13.84
CA ASP A 99 0.79 -6.50 -15.17
C ASP A 99 1.32 -5.40 -16.08
N SER A 100 1.39 -5.70 -17.39
CA SER A 100 1.77 -4.71 -18.40
C SER A 100 0.70 -3.63 -18.65
N SER A 101 -0.53 -3.87 -18.20
CA SER A 101 -1.66 -2.96 -18.35
C SER A 101 -2.74 -3.25 -17.32
N TYR A 102 -3.52 -2.23 -16.97
CA TYR A 102 -4.54 -2.25 -15.93
C TYR A 102 -5.86 -1.70 -16.45
N THR A 103 -6.97 -2.18 -15.92
CA THR A 103 -8.29 -1.58 -16.12
C THR A 103 -8.33 -0.20 -15.46
N GLY A 104 -8.73 0.82 -16.20
CA GLY A 104 -8.87 2.18 -15.70
C GLY A 104 -10.11 2.33 -14.84
N TYR A 105 -9.96 2.22 -13.53
CA TYR A 105 -10.96 2.56 -12.52
C TYR A 105 -10.74 3.98 -12.00
N THR A 106 -11.81 4.61 -11.50
CA THR A 106 -11.73 5.95 -10.91
C THR A 106 -11.72 5.90 -9.39
N ILE A 107 -11.25 6.99 -8.78
CA ILE A 107 -11.28 7.15 -7.33
C ILE A 107 -12.70 7.05 -6.76
N TRP A 108 -13.72 7.48 -7.52
CA TRP A 108 -15.12 7.41 -7.09
C TRP A 108 -15.65 5.98 -7.03
N GLU A 109 -15.30 5.16 -8.01
CA GLU A 109 -15.70 3.75 -8.01
C GLU A 109 -15.11 3.03 -6.80
N LEU A 110 -13.83 3.25 -6.52
CA LEU A 110 -13.16 2.67 -5.37
C LEU A 110 -13.74 3.19 -4.04
N TYR A 111 -14.00 4.50 -3.93
CA TYR A 111 -14.61 5.09 -2.74
C TYR A 111 -16.01 4.54 -2.45
N GLU A 112 -16.86 4.42 -3.47
CA GLU A 112 -18.19 3.82 -3.29
C GLU A 112 -18.10 2.34 -2.92
N PHE A 113 -17.11 1.61 -3.44
CA PHE A 113 -16.87 0.24 -3.00
C PHE A 113 -16.50 0.19 -1.52
N MET A 114 -15.53 0.99 -1.09
CA MET A 114 -15.05 1.03 0.29
C MET A 114 -16.18 1.40 1.25
N ARG A 115 -16.98 2.42 0.89
CA ARG A 115 -18.08 2.90 1.71
C ARG A 115 -19.26 1.93 1.85
N ASN A 116 -19.57 1.16 0.80
CA ASN A 116 -20.83 0.41 0.74
C ASN A 116 -20.65 -1.13 0.78
N PHE A 117 -19.44 -1.65 0.54
CA PHE A 117 -19.21 -3.08 0.37
C PHE A 117 -18.02 -3.62 1.17
N ASP A 118 -16.97 -2.81 1.35
CA ASP A 118 -15.85 -3.16 2.21
C ASP A 118 -16.16 -2.88 3.69
N ASN A 119 -15.59 -3.67 4.60
CA ASN A 119 -15.74 -3.48 6.05
C ASN A 119 -14.38 -3.55 6.77
N THR A 120 -13.29 -3.32 6.05
CA THR A 120 -11.93 -3.42 6.61
C THR A 120 -11.71 -2.37 7.69
N ASN A 121 -12.23 -1.16 7.48
CA ASN A 121 -12.28 -0.06 8.46
C ASN A 121 -13.00 -0.37 9.78
N LEU A 122 -13.85 -1.42 9.83
CA LEU A 122 -14.55 -1.83 11.05
C LEU A 122 -13.75 -2.78 11.93
N ARG A 123 -12.57 -3.23 11.46
CA ARG A 123 -11.70 -4.12 12.22
C ARG A 123 -10.95 -3.36 13.30
N VAL A 124 -10.56 -4.08 14.34
CA VAL A 124 -9.78 -3.53 15.45
C VAL A 124 -8.31 -3.75 15.18
N TRP A 125 -7.52 -2.69 15.29
CA TRP A 125 -6.07 -2.77 15.24
C TRP A 125 -5.51 -3.50 16.47
N ILE A 126 -4.64 -4.47 16.22
CA ILE A 126 -3.95 -5.24 17.25
C ILE A 126 -2.48 -5.37 16.81
N PRO A 127 -1.50 -4.86 17.58
CA PRO A 127 -0.11 -4.87 17.15
C PRO A 127 0.38 -6.29 16.84
N GLU A 128 1.06 -6.46 15.70
CA GLU A 128 1.62 -7.72 15.18
C GLU A 128 0.60 -8.85 14.91
N VAL A 129 -0.71 -8.62 15.09
CA VAL A 129 -1.77 -9.62 14.93
C VAL A 129 -2.80 -9.22 13.88
N PHE A 130 -3.13 -7.93 13.87
CA PHE A 130 -3.98 -7.31 12.87
C PHE A 130 -3.58 -5.82 12.80
N ASP A 131 -2.41 -5.56 12.23
CA ASP A 131 -1.80 -4.24 12.20
C ASP A 131 -1.82 -3.62 10.79
N CYS A 132 -1.12 -2.51 10.56
CA CYS A 132 -1.21 -1.78 9.30
C CYS A 132 -1.02 -2.65 8.04
N ASP A 133 -0.14 -3.67 8.06
CA ASP A 133 0.06 -4.55 6.92
C ASP A 133 -1.16 -5.44 6.65
N ASP A 134 -1.72 -6.07 7.68
CA ASP A 134 -2.94 -6.89 7.61
C ASP A 134 -4.14 -6.11 7.08
N PHE A 135 -4.33 -4.86 7.51
CA PHE A 135 -5.39 -3.99 6.97
C PHE A 135 -5.20 -3.77 5.45
N SER A 136 -3.98 -3.49 5.02
CA SER A 136 -3.67 -3.24 3.61
C SER A 136 -3.83 -4.49 2.73
N GLU A 137 -3.47 -5.67 3.26
CA GLU A 137 -3.62 -6.95 2.56
C GLU A 137 -5.10 -7.36 2.42
N VAL A 138 -5.89 -7.19 3.48
CA VAL A 138 -7.34 -7.48 3.45
C VAL A 138 -8.05 -6.58 2.43
N LEU A 139 -7.78 -5.27 2.47
CA LEU A 139 -8.40 -4.35 1.50
C LEU A 139 -7.95 -4.67 0.07
N GLN A 140 -6.66 -4.96 -0.16
CA GLN A 140 -6.15 -5.36 -1.48
C GLN A 140 -6.85 -6.62 -2.01
N GLY A 141 -7.07 -7.63 -1.16
CA GLY A 141 -7.80 -8.83 -1.53
C GLY A 141 -9.25 -8.55 -1.92
N ASN A 142 -9.96 -7.77 -1.10
CA ASN A 142 -11.35 -7.39 -1.34
C ASN A 142 -11.51 -6.58 -2.64
N VAL A 143 -10.64 -5.59 -2.84
CA VAL A 143 -10.57 -4.76 -4.04
C VAL A 143 -10.26 -5.61 -5.27
N SER A 144 -9.28 -6.51 -5.21
CA SER A 144 -8.93 -7.37 -6.35
C SER A 144 -10.06 -8.32 -6.74
N GLY A 145 -10.83 -8.80 -5.77
CA GLY A 145 -12.02 -9.62 -6.00
C GLY A 145 -13.17 -8.85 -6.64
N PHE A 146 -13.34 -7.57 -6.27
CA PHE A 146 -14.44 -6.74 -6.76
C PHE A 146 -14.10 -5.97 -8.05
N PHE A 147 -12.83 -5.64 -8.28
CA PHE A 147 -12.34 -4.81 -9.37
C PHE A 147 -11.22 -5.51 -10.17
N PRO A 148 -11.57 -6.42 -11.10
CA PRO A 148 -10.56 -7.13 -11.88
C PRO A 148 -9.65 -6.20 -12.68
N GLY A 149 -8.34 -6.39 -12.54
CA GLY A 149 -7.31 -5.65 -13.24
C GLY A 149 -7.11 -4.21 -12.78
N ILE A 150 -7.65 -3.81 -11.62
CA ILE A 150 -7.41 -2.48 -11.05
C ILE A 150 -5.94 -2.28 -10.71
N ALA A 151 -5.40 -1.09 -10.96
CA ALA A 151 -4.08 -0.68 -10.49
C ALA A 151 -4.16 -0.28 -9.01
N PHE A 152 -4.33 -1.27 -8.14
CA PHE A 152 -4.45 -1.14 -6.69
C PHE A 152 -3.51 -2.11 -6.01
N GLY A 153 -2.74 -1.62 -5.05
CA GLY A 153 -1.73 -2.42 -4.39
C GLY A 153 -1.39 -1.91 -3.00
N THR A 154 -0.20 -2.25 -2.54
CA THR A 154 0.27 -1.93 -1.18
C THR A 154 1.59 -1.17 -1.24
N ILE A 155 1.73 -0.18 -0.37
CA ILE A 155 2.94 0.60 -0.17
C ILE A 155 3.37 0.52 1.29
N TRP A 156 4.66 0.26 1.49
CA TRP A 156 5.32 0.37 2.79
C TRP A 156 6.21 1.60 2.78
N TYR A 157 6.09 2.43 3.81
CA TYR A 157 6.80 3.69 3.92
C TYR A 157 7.02 4.08 5.38
N GLY A 158 7.86 5.08 5.60
CA GLY A 158 8.16 5.57 6.95
C GLY A 158 8.61 7.03 6.98
N SER A 159 8.86 7.55 8.18
CA SER A 159 9.44 8.88 8.35
C SER A 159 10.91 8.92 7.93
N LYS A 160 11.30 10.05 7.33
CA LYS A 160 12.71 10.35 7.03
C LYS A 160 13.50 10.76 8.26
N GLU A 161 12.85 11.38 9.23
CA GLU A 161 13.47 11.95 10.42
C GLU A 161 12.93 11.32 11.71
N PRO A 162 13.71 11.30 12.80
CA PRO A 162 13.26 10.78 14.09
C PRO A 162 12.02 11.50 14.66
N PRO A 163 11.13 10.79 15.37
CA PRO A 163 11.17 9.35 15.62
C PRO A 163 10.84 8.54 14.35
N TYR A 164 11.63 7.50 14.10
CA TYR A 164 11.39 6.60 12.97
C TYR A 164 10.16 5.74 13.22
N TRP A 165 9.27 5.69 12.22
CA TRP A 165 8.11 4.82 12.20
C TRP A 165 7.93 4.18 10.83
N GLY A 166 7.20 3.07 10.79
CA GLY A 166 6.77 2.39 9.58
C GLY A 166 5.26 2.37 9.48
N HIS A 167 4.72 2.38 8.26
CA HIS A 167 3.29 2.23 8.00
C HIS A 167 3.08 1.49 6.68
N SER A 168 2.03 0.68 6.63
CA SER A 168 1.53 0.03 5.41
C SER A 168 0.13 0.51 5.12
N VAL A 169 -0.10 0.92 3.87
CA VAL A 169 -1.42 1.31 3.35
C VAL A 169 -1.53 0.88 1.90
N ASN A 170 -2.70 1.09 1.30
CA ASN A 170 -2.87 0.82 -0.11
C ASN A 170 -2.51 2.02 -0.98
N ILE A 171 -2.14 1.73 -2.22
CA ILE A 171 -1.86 2.72 -3.26
C ILE A 171 -2.72 2.42 -4.50
N PHE A 172 -3.39 3.45 -5.01
CA PHE A 172 -4.35 3.32 -6.10
C PHE A 172 -4.05 4.31 -7.21
N TYR A 173 -4.00 3.86 -8.47
CA TYR A 173 -3.96 4.74 -9.63
C TYR A 173 -5.37 5.05 -10.15
N SER A 174 -5.76 6.33 -10.12
CA SER A 174 -6.99 6.84 -10.71
C SER A 174 -6.77 7.21 -12.17
N TYR A 175 -7.48 6.58 -13.11
CA TYR A 175 -7.26 6.83 -14.54
C TYR A 175 -7.70 8.23 -14.98
N THR A 176 -8.78 8.74 -14.40
CA THR A 176 -9.35 10.06 -14.74
C THR A 176 -8.43 11.18 -14.27
N ASP A 177 -7.81 11.01 -13.11
CA ASP A 177 -6.88 11.99 -12.55
C ASP A 177 -5.45 11.80 -13.04
N ASN A 178 -5.16 10.64 -13.63
CA ASN A 178 -3.83 10.20 -14.04
C ASN A 178 -2.76 10.39 -12.93
N LYS A 179 -3.13 10.04 -11.69
CA LYS A 179 -2.25 10.09 -10.52
C LYS A 179 -2.58 8.97 -9.55
N VAL A 180 -1.66 8.74 -8.61
CA VAL A 180 -1.89 7.80 -7.51
C VAL A 180 -2.36 8.49 -6.24
N TYR A 181 -3.16 7.78 -5.47
CA TYR A 181 -3.59 8.14 -4.13
C TYR A 181 -3.13 7.05 -3.16
N LEU A 182 -2.76 7.45 -1.95
CA LEU A 182 -2.73 6.54 -0.83
C LEU A 182 -4.14 6.38 -0.28
N VAL A 183 -4.44 5.17 0.18
CA VAL A 183 -5.76 4.78 0.72
C VAL A 183 -5.52 4.18 2.08
N GLU A 184 -5.97 4.86 3.13
CA GLU A 184 -5.90 4.37 4.52
C GLU A 184 -7.04 3.37 4.76
N PRO A 185 -6.76 2.06 4.84
CA PRO A 185 -7.78 1.03 5.04
C PRO A 185 -8.46 1.09 6.41
N GLN A 186 -7.84 1.74 7.42
CA GLN A 186 -8.43 1.85 8.75
C GLN A 186 -9.55 2.90 8.83
N SER A 187 -9.61 3.85 7.89
CA SER A 187 -10.53 5.00 7.95
C SER A 187 -11.14 5.41 6.61
N ASP A 188 -10.88 4.66 5.55
CA ASP A 188 -11.31 4.92 4.17
C ASP A 188 -10.87 6.30 3.62
N VAL A 189 -9.73 6.81 4.11
CA VAL A 189 -9.23 8.13 3.73
C VAL A 189 -8.29 8.03 2.53
N PHE A 190 -8.50 8.91 1.55
CA PHE A 190 -7.65 9.03 0.36
C PHE A 190 -6.77 10.28 0.49
N TYR A 191 -5.46 10.14 0.26
CA TYR A 191 -4.52 11.24 0.49
C TYR A 191 -3.25 11.13 -0.38
N SER A 192 -2.52 12.25 -0.48
CA SER A 192 -1.26 12.34 -1.21
C SER A 192 -0.06 11.95 -0.33
N PHE A 193 0.94 11.29 -0.93
CA PHE A 193 2.20 11.00 -0.26
C PHE A 193 2.99 12.29 0.00
N ASN A 194 3.46 12.49 1.24
CA ASN A 194 4.28 13.64 1.59
C ASN A 194 5.77 13.35 1.38
N GLN A 195 6.28 13.64 0.17
CA GLN A 195 7.68 13.42 -0.19
C GLN A 195 8.69 14.19 0.69
N LYS A 196 8.28 15.22 1.44
CA LYS A 196 9.19 15.97 2.31
C LYS A 196 9.48 15.22 3.59
N GLU A 197 8.44 14.61 4.16
CA GLU A 197 8.48 14.00 5.49
C GLU A 197 8.69 12.48 5.43
N TRP A 198 8.29 11.85 4.32
CA TRP A 198 8.23 10.39 4.21
C TRP A 198 9.12 9.85 3.10
N GLU A 199 9.56 8.61 3.28
CA GLU A 199 10.24 7.81 2.27
C GLU A 199 9.50 6.50 2.03
N ALA A 200 9.27 6.19 0.74
CA ALA A 200 8.73 4.90 0.35
C ALA A 200 9.84 3.85 0.40
N TRP A 201 9.46 2.61 0.69
CA TRP A 201 10.40 1.49 0.78
C TRP A 201 10.07 0.39 -0.22
N MET A 202 8.80 0.04 -0.30
CA MET A 202 8.30 -1.01 -1.19
C MET A 202 6.91 -0.63 -1.69
N VAL A 203 6.67 -0.92 -2.96
CA VAL A 203 5.36 -0.80 -3.62
C VAL A 203 5.14 -2.06 -4.44
N VAL A 204 3.99 -2.70 -4.27
CA VAL A 204 3.50 -3.79 -5.13
C VAL A 204 2.15 -3.39 -5.67
N ILE A 205 1.98 -3.38 -6.99
CA ILE A 205 0.71 -3.10 -7.70
C ILE A 205 0.45 -4.19 -8.74
#